data_AF-A0A4W6C5D2-F1
#
_entry.id   AF-A0A4W6C5D2-F1
#
_cell.length_a   1.000
_cell.length_b   1.000
_cell.length_c   1.000
_cell.angle_alpha   90.00
_cell.angle_beta   90.00
_cell.angle_gamma   90.00
#
_symmetry.space_group_name_H-M   'P 1'
#
loop_
_entity.id
_entity.type
_entity.pdbx_description
1 polymer ?
#
loop_
_entity_poly.entity_id
_entity_poly.type
_entity_poly.pdbx_seq_one_letter_code
_entity_poly.pdbx_strand_id
1 'polypeptide(L)'
;KKSTPSILVLNTIIHCSQKQEVVCKRLDDNSVVQNSYCDPDSKPPENQRDCNTEPCPPEWFIGDWSECGKTCDGGIRTRTVLCIRKIGPAEEETLEDTHCLTHRPIERESCNNQSCPPKWVTLDWSECTPKCGPGYKHRIALCKSSDLTKTFPPAQCPSHNKPPVRIRCSLGRCPPPRWIPGEWGQCSAQCGLGQQMRTVQCLSYTGQPSNECAESLRPTNMQQCESKCDATPISNGDECKDVNKVAYCPLVLKFKFCSRAYFRQMCCKTCQGH
;
A
#
# COMPACT_ATOMS: atom_id res chain seq x y z
N LYS A 1 59.45 -88.62 26.70
CA LYS A 1 58.37 -88.73 25.69
C LYS A 1 58.12 -87.31 25.18
N LYS A 2 58.52 -86.98 23.94
CA LYS A 2 58.31 -85.64 23.38
C LYS A 2 56.81 -85.48 23.14
N SER A 3 56.18 -84.54 23.82
CA SER A 3 54.77 -84.21 23.57
C SER A 3 54.65 -83.64 22.16
N THR A 4 53.86 -84.30 21.32
CA THR A 4 53.45 -83.75 20.03
C THR A 4 52.40 -82.68 20.30
N PRO A 5 52.54 -81.45 19.78
CA PRO A 5 51.52 -80.41 19.97
C PRO A 5 50.25 -80.76 19.18
N SER A 6 49.10 -80.32 19.69
CA SER A 6 47.79 -80.57 19.11
C SER A 6 47.08 -79.26 18.85
N ILE A 7 46.26 -79.23 17.81
CA ILE A 7 45.49 -78.05 17.42
C ILE A 7 44.26 -77.90 18.31
N LEU A 8 44.04 -76.70 18.82
CA LEU A 8 42.88 -76.37 19.65
C LEU A 8 42.06 -75.26 18.98
N VAL A 9 40.75 -75.45 18.99
CA VAL A 9 39.78 -74.57 18.36
C VAL A 9 39.17 -73.65 19.41
N LEU A 10 39.32 -72.34 19.24
CA LEU A 10 38.70 -71.32 20.08
C LEU A 10 37.68 -70.53 19.26
N ASN A 11 36.52 -70.24 19.86
CA ASN A 11 35.45 -69.48 19.25
C ASN A 11 35.50 -68.04 19.78
N THR A 12 35.76 -67.07 18.90
CA THR A 12 35.86 -65.65 19.27
C THR A 12 34.82 -64.84 18.50
N ILE A 13 34.04 -64.00 19.20
CA ILE A 13 32.99 -63.14 18.62
C ILE A 13 33.56 -61.73 18.47
N ILE A 14 33.59 -61.21 17.24
CA ILE A 14 34.09 -59.87 16.90
C ILE A 14 33.14 -59.26 15.87
N HIS A 15 32.54 -58.10 16.18
CA HIS A 15 31.74 -57.28 15.26
C HIS A 15 30.80 -58.07 14.33
N CYS A 16 29.76 -58.72 14.88
CA CYS A 16 28.75 -59.52 14.15
C CYS A 16 29.28 -60.74 13.36
N SER A 17 30.55 -61.11 13.53
CA SER A 17 31.10 -62.36 13.02
C SER A 17 31.65 -63.21 14.16
N GLN A 18 31.35 -64.52 14.12
CA GLN A 18 32.03 -65.50 14.95
C GLN A 18 33.09 -66.19 14.10
N LYS A 19 34.35 -65.96 14.48
CA LYS A 19 35.50 -66.54 13.81
C LYS A 19 36.07 -67.68 14.66
N GLN A 20 36.32 -68.81 14.03
CA GLN A 20 37.05 -69.92 14.64
C GLN A 20 38.55 -69.62 14.59
N GLU A 21 39.14 -69.32 15.74
CA GLU A 21 40.58 -69.10 15.88
C GLU A 21 41.28 -70.44 16.15
N VAL A 22 42.25 -70.79 15.32
CA VAL A 22 42.98 -72.06 15.38
C VAL A 22 44.37 -71.79 15.94
N VAL A 23 44.64 -72.30 17.15
CA VAL A 23 45.92 -72.13 17.84
C VAL A 23 46.60 -73.47 18.08
N CYS A 24 47.91 -73.52 17.86
CA CYS A 24 48.72 -74.70 18.15
C CYS A 24 49.08 -74.71 19.64
N LYS A 25 48.74 -75.79 20.38
CA LYS A 25 49.03 -75.92 21.81
C LYS A 25 49.85 -77.17 22.10
N ARG A 26 50.72 -77.08 23.10
CA ARG A 26 51.46 -78.22 23.65
C ARG A 26 50.56 -79.11 24.50
N LEU A 27 50.63 -80.42 24.33
CA LEU A 27 49.77 -81.39 25.05
C LEU A 27 50.09 -81.54 26.54
N ASP A 28 51.30 -81.16 26.95
CA ASP A 28 51.82 -81.32 28.31
C ASP A 28 51.45 -80.17 29.24
N ASP A 29 51.52 -78.93 28.75
CA ASP A 29 51.30 -77.71 29.55
C ASP A 29 50.18 -76.80 29.01
N ASN A 30 49.51 -77.20 27.91
CA ASN A 30 48.50 -76.42 27.20
C ASN A 30 48.97 -75.03 26.74
N SER A 31 50.29 -74.78 26.70
CA SER A 31 50.84 -73.51 26.25
C SER A 31 50.65 -73.33 24.74
N VAL A 32 50.33 -72.10 24.33
CA VAL A 32 50.19 -71.73 22.92
C VAL A 32 51.59 -71.59 22.31
N VAL A 33 51.85 -72.31 21.22
CA VAL A 33 53.10 -72.29 20.47
C VAL A 33 52.86 -71.86 19.03
N GLN A 34 53.94 -71.55 18.31
CA GLN A 34 53.83 -71.15 16.91
C GLN A 34 53.20 -72.25 16.05
N ASN A 35 52.39 -71.84 15.08
CA ASN A 35 51.59 -72.77 14.27
C ASN A 35 52.45 -73.74 13.42
N SER A 36 53.71 -73.40 13.16
CA SER A 36 54.69 -74.24 12.46
C SER A 36 55.10 -75.51 13.21
N TYR A 37 54.79 -75.60 14.51
CA TYR A 37 55.06 -76.80 15.31
C TYR A 37 53.92 -77.83 15.24
N CYS A 38 52.74 -77.45 14.74
CA CYS A 38 51.62 -78.35 14.49
C CYS A 38 51.63 -78.86 13.04
N ASP A 39 51.13 -80.07 12.82
CA ASP A 39 51.06 -80.71 11.49
C ASP A 39 50.09 -79.92 10.57
N PRO A 40 50.55 -79.42 9.40
CA PRO A 40 49.71 -78.69 8.45
C PRO A 40 48.47 -79.46 8.01
N ASP A 41 48.56 -80.80 7.87
CA ASP A 41 47.46 -81.65 7.41
C ASP A 41 46.40 -81.88 8.48
N SER A 42 46.72 -81.54 9.74
CA SER A 42 45.79 -81.61 10.87
C SER A 42 44.99 -80.33 11.10
N LYS A 43 45.26 -79.26 10.31
CA LYS A 43 44.61 -77.95 10.48
C LYS A 43 43.13 -78.02 10.08
N PRO A 44 42.18 -77.74 11.00
CA PRO A 44 40.77 -77.65 10.67
C PRO A 44 40.51 -76.55 9.62
N PRO A 45 39.50 -76.70 8.75
CA PRO A 45 39.08 -75.63 7.84
C PRO A 45 38.66 -74.38 8.64
N GLU A 46 39.00 -73.21 8.10
CA GLU A 46 38.65 -71.92 8.70
C GLU A 46 37.12 -71.72 8.59
N ASN A 47 36.40 -71.90 9.69
CA ASN A 47 34.97 -71.61 9.75
C ASN A 47 34.75 -70.20 10.30
N GLN A 48 34.10 -69.37 9.51
CA GLN A 48 33.52 -68.09 9.93
C GLN A 48 32.02 -68.21 9.76
N ARG A 49 31.27 -67.88 10.82
CA ARG A 49 29.82 -67.78 10.76
C ARG A 49 29.39 -66.39 11.18
N ASP A 50 28.44 -65.81 10.47
CA ASP A 50 27.85 -64.55 10.87
C ASP A 50 26.94 -64.80 12.08
N CYS A 51 26.99 -63.90 13.05
CA CYS A 51 26.15 -63.95 14.25
C CYS A 51 25.29 -62.67 14.32
N ASN A 52 24.09 -62.77 14.89
CA ASN A 52 23.06 -61.72 14.80
C ASN A 52 22.61 -61.45 13.35
N THR A 53 22.37 -62.51 12.58
CA THR A 53 21.84 -62.44 11.21
C THR A 53 20.38 -61.95 11.15
N GLU A 54 19.67 -61.94 12.28
CA GLU A 54 18.33 -61.38 12.34
C GLU A 54 18.40 -59.84 12.40
N PRO A 55 17.81 -59.13 11.43
CA PRO A 55 17.83 -57.68 11.45
C PRO A 55 16.99 -57.16 12.61
N CYS A 56 17.42 -56.05 13.21
CA CYS A 56 16.77 -55.47 14.38
C CYS A 56 15.27 -55.21 14.13
N PRO A 57 14.42 -55.16 15.17
CA PRO A 57 13.05 -54.70 15.02
C PRO A 57 13.02 -53.29 14.42
N PRO A 58 12.04 -52.99 13.55
CA PRO A 58 11.93 -51.68 12.94
C PRO A 58 11.46 -50.62 13.94
N GLU A 59 12.03 -49.42 13.82
CA GLU A 59 11.75 -48.27 14.69
C GLU A 59 11.46 -47.01 13.87
N TRP A 60 10.74 -46.05 14.47
CA TRP A 60 10.49 -44.77 13.82
C TRP A 60 11.74 -43.91 13.82
N PHE A 61 12.21 -43.58 12.62
CA PHE A 61 13.13 -42.47 12.40
C PHE A 61 12.36 -41.15 12.38
N ILE A 62 12.83 -40.18 13.18
CA ILE A 62 12.24 -38.85 13.30
C ILE A 62 13.31 -37.83 12.91
N GLY A 63 13.17 -37.25 11.73
CA GLY A 63 14.02 -36.17 11.27
C GLY A 63 13.74 -34.84 11.96
N ASP A 64 14.59 -33.87 11.69
CA ASP A 64 14.41 -32.50 12.17
C ASP A 64 13.21 -31.82 11.50
N TRP A 65 12.64 -30.84 12.20
CA TRP A 65 11.61 -30.00 11.64
C TRP A 65 12.16 -29.08 10.55
N SER A 66 11.42 -28.97 9.45
CA SER A 66 11.66 -27.95 8.43
C SER A 66 11.47 -26.56 9.02
N GLU A 67 11.95 -25.56 8.27
CA GLU A 67 11.53 -24.19 8.48
C GLU A 67 10.01 -24.07 8.36
N CYS A 68 9.43 -23.14 9.13
CA CYS A 68 8.00 -22.90 9.10
C CYS A 68 7.61 -22.22 7.79
N GLY A 69 6.58 -22.73 7.10
CA GLY A 69 6.15 -22.17 5.80
C GLY A 69 5.68 -20.71 5.86
N LYS A 70 5.41 -20.17 7.05
CA LYS A 70 5.15 -18.73 7.26
C LYS A 70 5.88 -18.24 8.50
N THR A 71 6.26 -16.97 8.52
CA THR A 71 6.87 -16.31 9.68
C THR A 71 5.87 -15.72 10.68
N CYS A 72 4.59 -15.65 10.31
CA CYS A 72 3.48 -15.14 11.12
C CYS A 72 2.13 -15.59 10.49
N ASP A 73 1.00 -15.31 11.17
CA ASP A 73 -0.37 -15.70 10.80
C ASP A 73 -0.58 -17.22 10.63
N GLY A 74 0.21 -18.04 11.32
CA GLY A 74 0.06 -19.50 11.31
C GLY A 74 0.57 -20.14 10.02
N GLY A 75 1.70 -20.84 10.13
CA GLY A 75 2.26 -21.72 9.12
C GLY A 75 2.24 -23.18 9.55
N ILE A 76 2.74 -24.05 8.68
CA ILE A 76 2.97 -25.46 8.96
C ILE A 76 4.45 -25.74 8.75
N ARG A 77 5.07 -26.50 9.66
CA ARG A 77 6.38 -27.11 9.49
C ARG A 77 6.22 -28.61 9.41
N THR A 78 7.08 -29.26 8.63
CA THR A 78 7.03 -30.70 8.40
C THR A 78 8.36 -31.33 8.75
N ARG A 79 8.37 -32.58 9.21
CA ARG A 79 9.60 -33.35 9.43
C ARG A 79 9.48 -34.71 8.79
N THR A 80 10.61 -35.32 8.47
CA THR A 80 10.64 -36.68 7.94
C THR A 80 10.30 -37.68 9.04
N VAL A 81 9.34 -38.57 8.79
CA VAL A 81 8.98 -39.68 9.69
C VAL A 81 8.96 -40.96 8.86
N LEU A 82 9.92 -41.86 9.10
CA LEU A 82 10.11 -43.09 8.34
C LEU A 82 10.18 -44.28 9.28
N CYS A 83 9.63 -45.43 8.88
CA CYS A 83 9.86 -46.68 9.59
C CYS A 83 11.16 -47.29 9.07
N ILE A 84 12.19 -47.42 9.92
CA ILE A 84 13.51 -47.91 9.51
C ILE A 84 13.88 -49.21 10.21
N ARG A 85 14.53 -50.11 9.48
CA ARG A 85 15.09 -51.36 10.00
C ARG A 85 16.59 -51.37 9.80
N LYS A 86 17.34 -51.61 10.87
CA LYS A 86 18.80 -51.76 10.81
C LYS A 86 19.14 -53.19 10.39
N ILE A 87 19.71 -53.35 9.20
CA ILE A 87 20.09 -54.65 8.62
C ILE A 87 21.55 -54.98 8.92
N GLY A 88 22.39 -53.96 9.06
CA GLY A 88 23.80 -54.11 9.40
C GLY A 88 24.33 -52.91 10.20
N PRO A 89 25.65 -52.87 10.43
CA PRO A 89 26.29 -51.78 11.19
C PRO A 89 26.18 -50.41 10.49
N ALA A 90 25.98 -50.36 9.17
CA ALA A 90 25.81 -49.14 8.39
C ALA A 90 24.69 -49.22 7.34
N GLU A 91 23.95 -50.34 7.31
CA GLU A 91 22.88 -50.57 6.34
C GLU A 91 21.52 -50.46 7.02
N GLU A 92 20.70 -49.56 6.49
CA GLU A 92 19.34 -49.29 6.95
C GLU A 92 18.37 -49.42 5.79
N GLU A 93 17.22 -50.02 6.04
CA GLU A 93 16.13 -50.17 5.08
C GLU A 93 14.91 -49.38 5.56
N THR A 94 14.29 -48.63 4.65
CA THR A 94 13.03 -47.95 4.92
C THR A 94 11.87 -48.88 4.57
N LEU A 95 10.99 -49.10 5.55
CA LEU A 95 9.82 -49.98 5.45
C LEU A 95 8.52 -49.17 5.39
N GLU A 96 7.41 -49.87 5.10
CA GLU A 96 6.08 -49.33 5.27
C GLU A 96 5.74 -49.06 6.75
N ASP A 97 4.90 -48.06 7.00
CA ASP A 97 4.46 -47.62 8.32
C ASP A 97 3.90 -48.74 9.21
N THR A 98 3.31 -49.79 8.61
CA THR A 98 2.67 -50.92 9.29
C THR A 98 3.65 -51.80 10.07
N HIS A 99 4.93 -51.77 9.70
CA HIS A 99 5.97 -52.57 10.37
C HIS A 99 6.39 -51.97 11.71
N CYS A 100 6.21 -50.66 11.90
CA CYS A 100 6.47 -49.98 13.16
C CYS A 100 5.21 -50.03 14.04
N LEU A 101 5.23 -50.87 15.08
CA LEU A 101 4.06 -51.16 15.92
C LEU A 101 3.62 -50.02 16.86
N THR A 102 4.44 -48.98 16.99
CA THR A 102 4.15 -47.82 17.84
C THR A 102 3.44 -46.73 17.04
N HIS A 103 2.73 -45.83 17.72
CA HIS A 103 1.99 -44.76 17.07
C HIS A 103 2.92 -43.89 16.21
N ARG A 104 2.55 -43.71 14.93
CA ARG A 104 3.32 -42.90 13.99
C ARG A 104 3.52 -41.47 14.53
N PRO A 105 4.77 -40.99 14.64
CA PRO A 105 5.04 -39.64 15.09
C PRO A 105 4.38 -38.57 14.21
N ILE A 106 4.07 -37.41 14.80
CA ILE A 106 3.47 -36.29 14.09
C ILE A 106 4.44 -35.77 13.03
N GLU A 107 4.03 -35.79 11.77
CA GLU A 107 4.83 -35.33 10.62
C GLU A 107 4.67 -33.82 10.36
N ARG A 108 3.55 -33.23 10.80
CA ARG A 108 3.19 -31.83 10.54
C ARG A 108 2.72 -31.12 11.79
N GLU A 109 3.26 -29.93 12.03
CA GLU A 109 2.90 -29.12 13.20
C GLU A 109 2.62 -27.67 12.78
N SER A 110 1.70 -27.00 13.49
CA SER A 110 1.48 -25.57 13.35
C SER A 110 2.63 -24.78 13.98
N CYS A 111 3.01 -23.68 13.34
CA CYS A 111 4.09 -22.83 13.80
C CYS A 111 3.79 -21.35 13.49
N ASN A 112 4.48 -20.45 14.18
CA ASN A 112 4.37 -19.00 14.00
C ASN A 112 2.94 -18.45 14.07
N ASN A 113 2.25 -18.74 15.17
CA ASN A 113 0.84 -18.36 15.37
C ASN A 113 0.64 -16.88 15.75
N GLN A 114 1.72 -16.11 15.91
CA GLN A 114 1.67 -14.67 16.10
C GLN A 114 1.09 -13.96 14.87
N SER A 115 0.30 -12.92 15.08
CA SER A 115 -0.20 -12.10 13.97
C SER A 115 0.94 -11.37 13.27
N CYS A 116 0.87 -11.27 11.95
CA CYS A 116 1.84 -10.49 11.18
C CYS A 116 1.75 -9.00 11.53
N PRO A 117 2.88 -8.27 11.49
CA PRO A 117 2.87 -6.83 11.69
C PRO A 117 2.00 -6.15 10.61
N PRO A 118 1.31 -5.04 10.96
CA PRO A 118 0.47 -4.35 10.01
C PRO A 118 1.31 -3.70 8.90
N LYS A 119 0.71 -3.57 7.72
CA LYS A 119 1.34 -3.07 6.50
C LYS A 119 0.66 -1.81 6.00
N TRP A 120 1.45 -0.96 5.34
CA TRP A 120 0.92 0.20 4.63
C TRP A 120 0.17 -0.24 3.38
N VAL A 121 -1.05 0.28 3.22
CA VAL A 121 -1.88 0.07 2.04
C VAL A 121 -2.27 1.45 1.52
N THR A 122 -2.06 1.66 0.22
CA THR A 122 -2.36 2.95 -0.41
C THR A 122 -3.64 2.87 -1.20
N LEU A 123 -4.47 3.91 -1.09
CA LEU A 123 -5.55 4.13 -2.04
C LEU A 123 -5.02 4.72 -3.35
N ASP A 124 -5.91 4.83 -4.32
CA ASP A 124 -5.63 5.46 -5.60
C ASP A 124 -5.24 6.93 -5.45
N TRP A 125 -4.48 7.39 -6.43
CA TRP A 125 -4.11 8.80 -6.53
C TRP A 125 -5.33 9.64 -6.93
N SER A 126 -5.44 10.83 -6.33
CA SER A 126 -6.30 11.88 -6.81
C SER A 126 -5.89 12.32 -8.22
N GLU A 127 -6.78 13.06 -8.88
CA GLU A 127 -6.39 13.85 -10.04
C GLU A 127 -5.27 14.85 -9.66
N CYS A 128 -4.46 15.23 -10.65
CA CYS A 128 -3.46 16.26 -10.49
C CYS A 128 -4.16 17.62 -10.34
N THR A 129 -3.80 18.38 -9.32
CA THR A 129 -4.26 19.76 -9.14
C THR A 129 -3.08 20.73 -9.20
N PRO A 130 -3.18 21.79 -10.03
CA PRO A 130 -4.30 22.09 -10.93
C PRO A 130 -4.36 21.19 -12.19
N LYS A 131 -5.46 21.25 -12.96
CA LYS A 131 -5.72 20.42 -14.15
C LYS A 131 -4.87 20.76 -15.39
N CYS A 132 -3.87 21.62 -15.24
CA CYS A 132 -2.87 21.96 -16.26
C CYS A 132 -1.59 22.43 -15.55
N GLY A 133 -0.46 22.44 -16.24
CA GLY A 133 0.81 22.91 -15.70
C GLY A 133 1.35 22.05 -14.54
N PRO A 134 2.29 22.59 -13.74
CA PRO A 134 2.85 21.89 -12.60
C PRO A 134 1.87 21.84 -11.43
N GLY A 135 1.76 20.68 -10.80
CA GLY A 135 0.84 20.44 -9.70
C GLY A 135 1.23 19.27 -8.82
N TYR A 136 0.29 18.85 -7.98
CA TYR A 136 0.44 17.69 -7.11
C TYR A 136 -0.79 16.80 -7.19
N LYS A 137 -0.56 15.49 -7.06
CA LYS A 137 -1.61 14.53 -6.74
C LYS A 137 -1.37 13.95 -5.36
N HIS A 138 -2.47 13.62 -4.69
CA HIS A 138 -2.50 13.16 -3.32
C HIS A 138 -3.09 11.76 -3.25
N ARG A 139 -2.69 10.95 -2.27
CA ARG A 139 -3.34 9.68 -1.96
C ARG A 139 -3.33 9.45 -0.46
N ILE A 140 -4.17 8.52 -0.01
CA ILE A 140 -4.23 8.14 1.39
C ILE A 140 -3.41 6.85 1.59
N ALA A 141 -2.58 6.83 2.63
CA ALA A 141 -1.88 5.63 3.10
C ALA A 141 -2.46 5.21 4.45
N LEU A 142 -3.04 4.01 4.50
CA LEU A 142 -3.67 3.43 5.68
C LEU A 142 -2.77 2.33 6.24
N CYS A 143 -2.69 2.24 7.56
CA CYS A 143 -2.07 1.11 8.23
C CYS A 143 -3.13 0.02 8.40
N LYS A 144 -2.94 -1.16 7.80
CA LYS A 144 -3.90 -2.27 7.86
C LYS A 144 -3.26 -3.55 8.33
N SER A 145 -4.05 -4.44 8.91
CA SER A 145 -3.64 -5.82 9.21
C SER A 145 -3.18 -6.56 7.95
N SER A 146 -2.46 -7.67 8.14
CA SER A 146 -1.98 -8.52 7.05
C SER A 146 -3.09 -9.02 6.12
N ASP A 147 -4.24 -9.37 6.69
CA ASP A 147 -5.48 -9.80 6.03
C ASP A 147 -6.34 -8.63 5.48
N LEU A 148 -5.90 -7.38 5.64
CA LEU A 148 -6.54 -6.15 5.16
C LEU A 148 -7.91 -5.82 5.78
N THR A 149 -8.36 -6.57 6.79
CA THR A 149 -9.69 -6.41 7.39
C THR A 149 -9.75 -5.28 8.40
N LYS A 150 -8.71 -5.13 9.24
CA LYS A 150 -8.64 -4.11 10.29
C LYS A 150 -7.76 -2.94 9.86
N THR A 151 -8.20 -1.73 10.20
CA THR A 151 -7.43 -0.50 9.98
C THR A 151 -6.94 0.01 11.33
N PHE A 152 -5.64 0.31 11.40
CA PHE A 152 -4.95 0.75 12.61
C PHE A 152 -4.49 2.21 12.51
N PRO A 153 -4.16 2.85 13.65
CA PRO A 153 -3.50 4.14 13.64
C PRO A 153 -2.16 4.12 12.88
N PRO A 154 -1.75 5.22 12.22
CA PRO A 154 -0.50 5.33 11.46
C PRO A 154 0.77 4.91 12.22
N ALA A 155 0.80 5.05 13.55
CA ALA A 155 1.95 4.74 14.39
C ALA A 155 2.22 3.23 14.52
N GLN A 156 1.25 2.36 14.26
CA GLN A 156 1.45 0.91 14.34
C GLN A 156 2.18 0.33 13.14
N CYS A 157 2.22 1.05 12.01
CA CYS A 157 2.99 0.65 10.85
C CYS A 157 4.38 1.30 10.87
N PRO A 158 5.43 0.61 10.40
CA PRO A 158 6.78 1.15 10.37
C PRO A 158 6.86 2.43 9.53
N SER A 159 7.36 3.52 10.12
CA SER A 159 7.44 4.83 9.46
C SER A 159 8.40 4.85 8.26
N HIS A 160 9.49 4.07 8.31
CA HIS A 160 10.51 4.01 7.26
C HIS A 160 9.96 3.50 5.91
N ASN A 161 8.93 2.64 5.94
CA ASN A 161 8.30 2.10 4.74
C ASN A 161 6.99 2.81 4.38
N LYS A 162 6.71 3.98 4.98
CA LYS A 162 5.48 4.73 4.70
C LYS A 162 5.51 5.25 3.26
N PRO A 163 4.56 4.85 2.40
CA PRO A 163 4.51 5.32 1.02
C PRO A 163 4.25 6.83 0.93
N PRO A 164 4.75 7.52 -0.11
CA PRO A 164 4.49 8.94 -0.29
C PRO A 164 3.00 9.19 -0.51
N VAL A 165 2.44 10.16 0.21
CA VAL A 165 1.02 10.58 0.09
C VAL A 165 0.83 11.78 -0.85
N ARG A 166 1.93 12.39 -1.30
CA ARG A 166 1.93 13.53 -2.21
C ARG A 166 3.06 13.37 -3.22
N ILE A 167 2.76 13.47 -4.50
CA ILE A 167 3.77 13.48 -5.57
C ILE A 167 3.50 14.59 -6.58
N ARG A 168 4.57 15.07 -7.23
CA ARG A 168 4.49 16.08 -8.28
C ARG A 168 3.89 15.47 -9.55
N CYS A 169 3.17 16.30 -10.29
CA CYS A 169 2.67 16.00 -11.62
C CYS A 169 2.82 17.25 -12.49
N SER A 170 2.86 17.05 -13.81
CA SER A 170 2.94 18.12 -14.78
C SER A 170 2.03 17.78 -15.95
N LEU A 171 0.95 18.53 -16.08
CA LEU A 171 -0.01 18.41 -17.17
C LEU A 171 0.34 19.39 -18.28
N GLY A 172 -0.44 19.38 -19.37
CA GLY A 172 -0.27 20.30 -20.50
C GLY A 172 -0.30 21.77 -20.07
N ARG A 173 0.16 22.67 -20.95
CA ARG A 173 0.20 24.11 -20.64
C ARG A 173 -1.18 24.63 -20.25
N CYS A 174 -1.20 25.52 -19.27
CA CYS A 174 -2.44 26.15 -18.85
C CYS A 174 -2.95 27.14 -19.91
N PRO A 175 -4.28 27.26 -20.05
CA PRO A 175 -4.86 28.33 -20.85
C PRO A 175 -4.38 29.70 -20.33
N PRO A 176 -4.11 30.66 -21.23
CA PRO A 176 -3.75 32.01 -20.81
C PRO A 176 -4.90 32.66 -20.04
N PRO A 177 -4.59 33.60 -19.13
CA PRO A 177 -5.62 34.37 -18.43
C PRO A 177 -6.42 35.24 -19.41
N ARG A 178 -7.67 35.50 -19.05
CA ARG A 178 -8.61 36.25 -19.89
C ARG A 178 -9.36 37.30 -19.09
N TRP A 179 -9.76 38.38 -19.77
CA TRP A 179 -10.63 39.39 -19.20
C TRP A 179 -12.05 38.84 -19.03
N ILE A 180 -12.58 38.97 -17.82
CA ILE A 180 -13.95 38.62 -17.47
C ILE A 180 -14.70 39.91 -17.12
N PRO A 181 -15.66 40.35 -17.96
CA PRO A 181 -16.55 41.44 -17.59
C PRO A 181 -17.59 40.94 -16.58
N GLY A 182 -17.80 41.71 -15.52
CA GLY A 182 -18.94 41.54 -14.61
C GLY A 182 -20.23 42.10 -15.19
N GLU A 183 -21.31 41.93 -14.43
CA GLU A 183 -22.60 42.54 -14.75
C GLU A 183 -22.52 44.08 -14.73
N TRP A 184 -23.33 44.71 -15.57
CA TRP A 184 -23.47 46.16 -15.55
C TRP A 184 -24.21 46.60 -14.29
N GLY A 185 -23.69 47.64 -13.64
CA GLY A 185 -24.37 48.32 -12.55
C GLY A 185 -25.60 49.09 -13.03
N GLN A 186 -26.32 49.70 -12.09
CA GLN A 186 -27.46 50.54 -12.41
C GLN A 186 -27.05 51.76 -13.25
N CYS A 187 -27.96 52.21 -14.10
CA CYS A 187 -27.76 53.44 -14.87
C CYS A 187 -27.66 54.63 -13.91
N SER A 188 -26.68 55.51 -14.12
CA SER A 188 -26.49 56.73 -13.31
C SER A 188 -27.69 57.67 -13.37
N ALA A 189 -28.50 57.56 -14.42
CA ALA A 189 -29.70 58.35 -14.63
C ALA A 189 -30.95 57.52 -14.34
N GLN A 190 -31.82 58.05 -13.47
CA GLN A 190 -33.11 57.44 -13.14
C GLN A 190 -34.09 57.48 -14.34
N CYS A 191 -33.91 58.43 -15.25
CA CYS A 191 -34.65 58.53 -16.50
C CYS A 191 -33.77 59.20 -17.59
N GLY A 192 -33.93 58.82 -18.85
CA GLY A 192 -33.16 59.34 -19.99
C GLY A 192 -31.75 58.75 -20.12
N LEU A 193 -30.82 59.53 -20.69
CA LEU A 193 -29.44 59.10 -20.94
C LEU A 193 -28.58 59.15 -19.68
N GLY A 194 -27.87 58.07 -19.40
CA GLY A 194 -26.89 57.97 -18.32
C GLY A 194 -25.69 57.10 -18.68
N GLN A 195 -24.87 56.80 -17.69
CA GLN A 195 -23.74 55.88 -17.79
C GLN A 195 -23.89 54.76 -16.77
N GLN A 196 -23.49 53.56 -17.15
CA GLN A 196 -23.40 52.41 -16.26
C GLN A 196 -21.95 51.90 -16.25
N MET A 197 -21.52 51.38 -15.11
CA MET A 197 -20.18 50.86 -14.88
C MET A 197 -20.24 49.38 -14.56
N ARG A 198 -19.23 48.62 -15.01
CA ARG A 198 -19.05 47.21 -14.62
C ARG A 198 -17.63 46.96 -14.14
N THR A 199 -17.45 45.91 -13.37
CA THR A 199 -16.12 45.40 -13.04
C THR A 199 -15.56 44.64 -14.24
N VAL A 200 -14.25 44.75 -14.46
CA VAL A 200 -13.54 43.98 -15.48
C VAL A 200 -12.28 43.46 -14.83
N GLN A 201 -12.19 42.13 -14.68
CA GLN A 201 -11.10 41.47 -13.97
C GLN A 201 -10.34 40.56 -14.93
N CYS A 202 -9.02 40.61 -14.89
CA CYS A 202 -8.18 39.62 -15.56
C CYS A 202 -8.06 38.41 -14.63
N LEU A 203 -8.62 37.27 -15.05
CA LEU A 203 -8.59 36.05 -14.26
C LEU A 203 -7.82 34.96 -14.99
N SER A 204 -7.04 34.18 -14.23
CA SER A 204 -6.43 32.93 -14.68
C SER A 204 -7.51 31.86 -14.93
N TYR A 205 -7.11 30.74 -15.53
CA TYR A 205 -8.02 29.60 -15.71
C TYR A 205 -8.55 29.02 -14.38
N THR A 206 -7.91 29.28 -13.24
CA THR A 206 -8.40 28.89 -11.90
C THR A 206 -9.32 29.94 -11.26
N GLY A 207 -9.57 31.07 -11.94
CA GLY A 207 -10.36 32.18 -11.41
C GLY A 207 -9.59 33.11 -10.47
N GLN A 208 -8.27 32.96 -10.36
CA GLN A 208 -7.43 33.86 -9.56
C GLN A 208 -7.11 35.13 -10.35
N PRO A 209 -7.03 36.32 -9.69
CA PRO A 209 -6.59 37.54 -10.35
C PRO A 209 -5.21 37.38 -10.99
N SER A 210 -5.06 37.86 -12.22
CA SER A 210 -3.80 37.86 -12.98
C SER A 210 -3.56 39.22 -13.63
N ASN A 211 -2.31 39.50 -14.01
CA ASN A 211 -1.90 40.71 -14.74
C ASN A 211 -1.38 40.38 -16.16
N GLU A 212 -1.49 39.12 -16.59
CA GLU A 212 -0.93 38.64 -17.86
C GLU A 212 -1.92 38.75 -19.03
N CYS A 213 -3.12 39.31 -18.81
CA CYS A 213 -4.06 39.55 -19.90
C CYS A 213 -3.56 40.70 -20.79
N ALA A 214 -3.72 40.56 -22.11
CA ALA A 214 -3.45 41.64 -23.04
C ALA A 214 -4.43 42.81 -22.84
N GLU A 215 -3.94 44.01 -22.55
CA GLU A 215 -4.78 45.21 -22.35
C GLU A 215 -5.59 45.58 -23.60
N SER A 216 -5.12 45.23 -24.80
CA SER A 216 -5.86 45.45 -26.05
C SER A 216 -7.18 44.67 -26.13
N LEU A 217 -7.29 43.57 -25.38
CA LEU A 217 -8.49 42.74 -25.30
C LEU A 217 -9.39 43.13 -24.11
N ARG A 218 -9.04 44.18 -23.35
CA ARG A 218 -9.78 44.59 -22.16
C ARG A 218 -11.15 45.17 -22.55
N PRO A 219 -12.27 44.57 -22.12
CA PRO A 219 -13.59 45.12 -22.36
C PRO A 219 -13.77 46.49 -21.69
N THR A 220 -14.65 47.32 -22.27
CA THR A 220 -15.02 48.61 -21.67
C THR A 220 -15.64 48.41 -20.29
N ASN A 221 -15.23 49.23 -19.32
CA ASN A 221 -15.78 49.24 -17.96
C ASN A 221 -16.93 50.24 -17.79
N MET A 222 -17.20 51.08 -18.81
CA MET A 222 -18.23 52.09 -18.82
C MET A 222 -18.96 52.07 -20.16
N GLN A 223 -20.29 52.15 -20.13
CA GLN A 223 -21.11 52.29 -21.34
C GLN A 223 -22.31 53.22 -21.09
N GLN A 224 -22.88 53.72 -22.18
CA GLN A 224 -24.10 54.52 -22.13
C GLN A 224 -25.31 53.62 -21.86
N CYS A 225 -26.28 54.14 -21.09
CA CYS A 225 -27.56 53.51 -20.83
C CYS A 225 -28.69 54.51 -21.06
N GLU A 226 -29.87 53.99 -21.37
CA GLU A 226 -31.10 54.78 -21.49
C GLU A 226 -32.18 54.16 -20.62
N SER A 227 -32.69 54.93 -19.66
CA SER A 227 -33.81 54.54 -18.81
C SER A 227 -35.09 55.18 -19.32
N LYS A 228 -36.16 54.38 -19.44
CA LYS A 228 -37.46 54.90 -19.89
C LYS A 228 -38.00 55.90 -18.87
N CYS A 229 -38.39 57.09 -19.33
CA CYS A 229 -39.10 58.06 -18.52
C CYS A 229 -40.60 57.72 -18.51
N ASP A 230 -41.16 57.28 -17.38
CA ASP A 230 -42.62 57.25 -17.24
C ASP A 230 -43.14 58.69 -17.17
N ALA A 231 -43.87 59.10 -18.20
CA ALA A 231 -44.49 60.42 -18.30
C ALA A 231 -45.83 60.49 -17.56
N THR A 232 -45.94 59.90 -16.37
CA THR A 232 -47.14 59.99 -15.55
C THR A 232 -46.78 60.29 -14.10
N PRO A 233 -46.96 61.53 -13.63
CA PRO A 233 -47.07 61.74 -12.20
C PRO A 233 -48.37 61.09 -11.73
N ILE A 234 -48.25 60.35 -10.63
CA ILE A 234 -49.36 59.90 -9.78
C ILE A 234 -50.36 61.04 -9.67
N SER A 235 -51.58 60.81 -10.15
CA SER A 235 -52.74 61.68 -9.97
C SER A 235 -53.11 61.71 -8.49
N ASN A 236 -52.38 62.48 -7.69
CA ASN A 236 -52.88 63.03 -6.45
C ASN A 236 -53.03 64.52 -6.66
N GLY A 237 -54.28 64.98 -6.59
CA GLY A 237 -54.70 66.36 -6.81
C GLY A 237 -54.15 67.31 -5.74
N ASP A 238 -52.86 67.59 -5.80
CA ASP A 238 -52.25 68.74 -5.17
C ASP A 238 -51.91 69.77 -6.24
N GLU A 239 -52.42 70.99 -6.06
CA GLU A 239 -52.14 72.14 -6.92
C GLU A 239 -50.64 72.24 -7.23
N CYS A 240 -50.32 72.27 -8.52
CA CYS A 240 -49.03 72.68 -9.08
C CYS A 240 -48.48 73.91 -8.33
N LYS A 241 -47.37 73.72 -7.59
CA LYS A 241 -46.67 74.75 -6.80
C LYS A 241 -45.20 74.79 -7.17
N ASP A 242 -44.62 75.99 -7.23
CA ASP A 242 -43.19 76.18 -7.48
C ASP A 242 -42.38 75.78 -6.24
N VAL A 243 -41.49 74.80 -6.38
CA VAL A 243 -40.65 74.29 -5.30
C VAL A 243 -39.35 75.12 -5.27
N ASN A 244 -39.40 76.22 -4.53
CA ASN A 244 -38.33 77.23 -4.50
C ASN A 244 -37.12 76.84 -3.61
N LYS A 245 -36.60 75.61 -3.78
CA LYS A 245 -35.48 75.09 -2.98
C LYS A 245 -34.16 74.89 -3.74
N VAL A 246 -34.18 74.77 -5.07
CA VAL A 246 -32.95 74.41 -5.85
C VAL A 246 -32.62 75.40 -6.97
N ALA A 247 -33.59 76.09 -7.55
CA ALA A 247 -33.38 77.15 -8.53
C ALA A 247 -34.50 78.19 -8.41
N TYR A 248 -34.15 79.49 -8.39
CA TYR A 248 -35.14 80.55 -8.39
C TYR A 248 -35.96 80.48 -9.69
N CYS A 249 -37.23 80.05 -9.62
CA CYS A 249 -38.07 79.79 -10.79
C CYS A 249 -38.15 80.96 -11.80
N PRO A 250 -38.11 82.24 -11.39
CA PRO A 250 -38.00 83.34 -12.35
C PRO A 250 -36.73 83.31 -13.24
N LEU A 251 -35.61 82.75 -12.76
CA LEU A 251 -34.41 82.55 -13.60
C LEU A 251 -34.63 81.43 -14.62
N VAL A 252 -35.38 80.38 -14.26
CA VAL A 252 -35.74 79.29 -15.17
C VAL A 252 -36.51 79.82 -16.37
N LEU A 253 -37.48 80.73 -16.13
CA LEU A 253 -38.20 81.40 -17.21
C LEU A 253 -37.30 82.34 -18.01
N LYS A 254 -36.52 83.20 -17.32
CA LYS A 254 -35.64 84.19 -17.96
C LYS A 254 -34.61 83.55 -18.91
N PHE A 255 -34.08 82.38 -18.54
CA PHE A 255 -33.10 81.65 -19.34
C PHE A 255 -33.71 80.52 -20.21
N LYS A 256 -35.04 80.50 -20.37
CA LYS A 256 -35.78 79.53 -21.22
C LYS A 256 -35.53 78.05 -20.88
N PHE A 257 -35.34 77.74 -19.61
CA PHE A 257 -35.15 76.36 -19.14
C PHE A 257 -36.47 75.59 -18.93
N CYS A 258 -37.63 76.23 -19.13
CA CYS A 258 -38.96 75.58 -19.05
C CYS A 258 -39.16 74.42 -20.04
N SER A 259 -38.36 74.34 -21.11
CA SER A 259 -38.34 73.22 -22.06
C SER A 259 -37.79 71.91 -21.46
N ARG A 260 -37.07 71.98 -20.34
CA ARG A 260 -36.46 70.81 -19.67
C ARG A 260 -37.41 70.28 -18.59
N ALA A 261 -37.73 68.98 -18.66
CA ALA A 261 -38.69 68.33 -17.77
C ALA A 261 -38.41 68.55 -16.27
N TYR A 262 -37.14 68.47 -15.85
CA TYR A 262 -36.73 68.71 -14.46
C TYR A 262 -37.13 70.11 -13.96
N PHE A 263 -36.86 71.15 -14.74
CA PHE A 263 -37.18 72.53 -14.38
C PHE A 263 -38.68 72.81 -14.47
N ARG A 264 -39.38 72.19 -15.43
CA ARG A 264 -40.84 72.27 -15.56
C ARG A 264 -41.57 71.63 -14.38
N GLN A 265 -41.02 70.55 -13.83
CA GLN A 265 -41.57 69.88 -12.64
C GLN A 265 -41.35 70.70 -11.36
N MET A 266 -40.18 71.33 -11.21
CA MET A 266 -39.85 72.15 -10.03
C MET A 266 -40.50 73.55 -10.08
N CYS A 267 -40.69 74.12 -11.27
CA CYS A 267 -41.20 75.48 -11.49
C CYS A 267 -42.50 75.46 -12.31
N CYS A 268 -43.43 74.62 -11.85
CA CYS A 268 -44.66 74.27 -12.54
C CYS A 268 -45.57 75.50 -12.83
N LYS A 269 -45.74 76.44 -11.89
CA LYS A 269 -46.52 77.68 -12.13
C LYS A 269 -45.77 78.65 -13.03
N THR A 270 -44.47 78.83 -12.77
CA THR A 270 -43.66 79.80 -13.53
C THR A 270 -43.51 79.43 -15.02
N CYS A 271 -43.55 78.13 -15.35
CA CYS A 271 -43.49 77.64 -16.73
C CYS A 271 -44.88 77.37 -17.35
N GLN A 272 -45.96 77.78 -16.71
CA GLN A 272 -47.32 77.56 -17.21
C GLN A 272 -47.62 78.53 -18.37
N GLY A 273 -47.41 78.08 -19.60
CA GLY A 273 -47.68 78.85 -20.83
C GLY A 273 -46.45 79.22 -21.69
N HIS A 274 -45.28 78.66 -21.39
CA HIS A 274 -44.02 78.84 -22.13
C HIS A 274 -43.36 77.50 -22.44
#